data_AF-A0AAD9DCS9-F1
#
_entry.id   AF-A0AAD9DCS9-F1
#
_cell.length_a   1.000
_cell.length_b   1.000
_cell.length_c   1.000
_cell.angle_alpha   90.00
_cell.angle_beta   90.00
_cell.angle_gamma   90.00
#
_symmetry.space_group_name_H-M   'P 1'
#
loop_
_entity.id
_entity.type
_entity.pdbx_description
1 polymer ?
#
loop_
_entity_poly.entity_id
_entity_poly.type
_entity_poly.pdbx_seq_one_letter_code
_entity_poly.pdbx_strand_id
1 'polypeptide(L)'
;MMDQHFIFLRPSITAASLLLLLLLQTHAFNPSSPITSTTPLLTRLQDIQCELALSIGRIPGTAMPPEWAASGAKLGLTLELEFSNEPADYEMNKERLLKGDALMGSKLYTTYPLNEPTFVSNKGTEIVKVLPGAYGCQIQQVQSQQYALRFFMDCPDGATRNDVELPAERIYFLSSCWNVEDERVLTRAVKRQKEMEESIQQITQQLDDIEKEQQGVNLFQKALKFRESVDLVEKRGKLKLQLQELEQAYPLQSGSVIRGPNNIMFAKEGVIAVKRLRGAMGTREQYHWIGTFTYNEFFEDE
;
A
#
# COMPACT_ATOMS: atom_id res chain seq x y z
N MET A 1 7.94 16.06 44.61
CA MET A 1 7.75 16.84 43.37
C MET A 1 8.68 16.27 42.32
N MET A 2 8.20 15.29 41.55
CA MET A 2 8.85 14.83 40.33
C MET A 2 7.72 14.50 39.36
N ASP A 3 7.53 15.38 38.39
CA ASP A 3 6.57 15.23 37.30
C ASP A 3 7.05 14.13 36.35
N GLN A 4 6.28 13.04 36.27
CA GLN A 4 6.43 12.04 35.22
C GLN A 4 5.60 12.45 34.01
N HIS A 5 6.27 13.04 33.02
CA HIS A 5 5.71 13.21 31.69
C HIS A 5 5.56 11.83 31.02
N PHE A 6 4.32 11.32 30.96
CA PHE A 6 3.95 10.22 30.06
C PHE A 6 3.91 10.74 28.63
N ILE A 7 4.97 10.47 27.87
CA ILE A 7 4.98 10.65 26.41
C ILE A 7 4.19 9.47 25.81
N PHE A 8 2.96 9.73 25.36
CA PHE A 8 2.22 8.83 24.49
C PHE A 8 2.94 8.74 23.14
N LEU A 9 3.78 7.72 22.97
CA LEU A 9 4.25 7.30 21.65
C LEU A 9 3.04 6.83 20.85
N ARG A 10 2.60 7.65 19.89
CA ARG A 10 1.66 7.21 18.85
C ARG A 10 2.33 6.04 18.11
N PRO A 11 1.69 4.87 17.97
CA PRO A 11 2.21 3.85 17.08
C PRO A 11 2.16 4.42 15.66
N SER A 12 3.32 4.57 15.03
CA SER A 12 3.37 4.78 13.59
C SER A 12 2.76 3.53 12.96
N ILE A 13 1.60 3.71 12.31
CA ILE A 13 1.01 2.67 11.48
C ILE A 13 2.02 2.48 10.34
N THR A 14 2.83 1.44 10.43
CA THR A 14 3.77 1.06 9.38
C THR A 14 2.97 0.73 8.13
N ALA A 15 3.46 1.10 6.95
CA ALA A 15 2.81 0.83 5.65
C ALA A 15 2.40 -0.65 5.48
N ALA A 16 3.11 -1.56 6.15
CA ALA A 16 2.79 -2.99 6.24
C ALA A 16 1.38 -3.29 6.82
N SER A 17 0.90 -2.49 7.79
CA SER A 17 -0.44 -2.65 8.39
C SER A 17 -1.55 -2.18 7.46
N LEU A 18 -1.27 -1.16 6.63
CA LEU A 18 -2.17 -0.64 5.61
C LEU A 18 -2.35 -1.62 4.44
N LEU A 19 -1.29 -2.32 4.03
CA LEU A 19 -1.33 -3.27 2.92
C LEU A 19 -1.94 -4.64 3.29
N LEU A 20 -1.84 -5.06 4.56
CA LEU A 20 -2.40 -6.33 5.04
C LEU A 20 -3.95 -6.32 5.01
N LEU A 21 -4.58 -5.15 5.20
CA LEU A 21 -6.03 -4.97 5.12
C LEU A 21 -6.56 -4.91 3.69
N LEU A 22 -5.77 -4.39 2.73
CA LEU A 22 -6.14 -4.32 1.30
C LEU A 22 -6.30 -5.72 0.65
N LEU A 23 -5.67 -6.77 1.19
CA LEU A 23 -5.81 -8.15 0.71
C LEU A 23 -6.95 -8.94 1.39
N LEU A 24 -7.40 -8.52 2.58
CA LEU A 24 -8.49 -9.16 3.31
C LEU A 24 -9.89 -8.78 2.79
N GLN A 25 -10.02 -7.75 1.96
CA GLN A 25 -11.29 -7.34 1.33
C GLN A 25 -11.68 -8.19 0.11
N THR A 26 -11.05 -9.35 -0.12
CA THR A 26 -11.41 -10.27 -1.22
C THR A 26 -12.69 -11.08 -0.99
N HIS A 27 -13.38 -10.90 0.15
CA HIS A 27 -14.64 -11.61 0.44
C HIS A 27 -15.76 -10.67 0.89
N ALA A 28 -16.57 -10.27 -0.11
CA ALA A 28 -18.01 -9.93 -0.07
C ALA A 28 -18.32 -8.72 -0.96
N PHE A 29 -18.29 -8.91 -2.29
CA PHE A 29 -18.75 -7.89 -3.23
C PHE A 29 -20.15 -8.22 -3.75
N ASN A 30 -21.05 -7.25 -3.63
CA ASN A 30 -22.43 -7.29 -4.10
C ASN A 30 -22.44 -6.92 -5.61
N PRO A 31 -22.89 -7.79 -6.53
CA PRO A 31 -22.65 -7.64 -7.97
C PRO A 31 -23.70 -6.78 -8.68
N SER A 32 -23.85 -5.51 -8.31
CA SER A 32 -24.87 -4.63 -8.92
C SER A 32 -24.39 -3.27 -9.44
N SER A 33 -23.07 -3.05 -9.51
CA SER A 33 -22.53 -1.83 -10.14
C SER A 33 -22.16 -2.07 -11.61
N PRO A 34 -22.48 -1.14 -12.53
CA PRO A 34 -22.11 -1.25 -13.94
C PRO A 34 -20.59 -1.30 -14.10
N ILE A 35 -20.14 -2.17 -15.01
CA ILE A 35 -18.74 -2.44 -15.34
C ILE A 35 -18.10 -1.16 -15.87
N THR A 36 -17.43 -0.41 -15.00
CA THR A 36 -16.49 0.65 -15.42
C THR A 36 -15.24 -0.03 -15.96
N SER A 37 -14.95 0.16 -17.24
CA SER A 37 -13.76 -0.38 -17.88
C SER A 37 -12.50 0.18 -17.20
N THR A 38 -11.53 -0.69 -16.91
CA THR A 38 -10.20 -0.33 -16.36
C THR A 38 -9.30 0.37 -17.38
N THR A 39 -9.75 0.45 -18.63
CA THR A 39 -9.05 1.04 -19.79
C THR A 39 -8.51 2.45 -19.56
N PRO A 40 -9.23 3.40 -18.93
CA PRO A 40 -8.77 4.79 -18.85
C PRO A 40 -7.49 4.97 -18.03
N LEU A 41 -7.33 4.24 -16.91
CA LEU A 41 -6.11 4.32 -16.12
C LEU A 41 -4.94 3.65 -16.84
N LEU A 42 -5.18 2.48 -17.42
CA LEU A 42 -4.11 1.68 -18.02
C LEU A 42 -3.47 2.41 -19.20
N THR A 43 -4.26 3.12 -20.01
CA THR A 43 -3.73 4.01 -21.06
C THR A 43 -2.90 5.16 -20.51
N ARG A 44 -3.24 5.70 -19.33
CA ARG A 44 -2.50 6.82 -18.73
C ARG A 44 -1.22 6.40 -18.02
N LEU A 45 -1.06 5.11 -17.73
CA LEU A 45 0.18 4.55 -17.21
C LEU A 45 1.23 4.30 -18.31
N GLN A 46 0.80 4.32 -19.57
CA GLN A 46 1.68 4.07 -20.71
C GLN A 46 2.77 5.13 -20.80
N ASP A 47 3.97 4.66 -21.12
CA ASP A 47 5.18 5.42 -21.36
C ASP A 47 5.66 6.21 -20.12
N ILE A 48 5.11 5.90 -18.93
CA ILE A 48 5.62 6.43 -17.66
C ILE A 48 6.94 5.72 -17.34
N GLN A 49 7.97 6.51 -17.11
CA GLN A 49 9.25 6.05 -16.59
C GLN A 49 9.42 6.49 -15.13
N CYS A 50 10.00 5.60 -14.31
CA CYS A 50 10.25 5.91 -12.91
C CYS A 50 11.44 5.17 -12.31
N GLU A 51 12.00 5.78 -11.27
CA GLU A 51 13.02 5.18 -10.43
C GLU A 51 12.38 4.59 -9.16
N LEU A 52 12.63 3.31 -8.92
CA LEU A 52 12.23 2.59 -7.72
C LEU A 52 13.45 2.30 -6.84
N ALA A 53 13.41 2.74 -5.59
CA ALA A 53 14.31 2.26 -4.56
C ALA A 53 13.73 1.00 -3.91
N LEU A 54 14.38 -0.14 -4.12
CA LEU A 54 14.00 -1.44 -3.58
C LEU A 54 14.72 -1.68 -2.25
N SER A 55 14.00 -2.20 -1.27
CA SER A 55 14.52 -2.58 0.04
C SER A 55 14.13 -4.02 0.37
N ILE A 56 14.97 -4.97 -0.04
CA ILE A 56 14.76 -6.40 0.18
C ILE A 56 15.28 -6.78 1.57
N GLY A 57 14.50 -7.57 2.31
CA GLY A 57 14.82 -8.11 3.62
C GLY A 57 13.58 -8.20 4.50
N ARG A 58 13.72 -8.67 5.73
CA ARG A 58 12.59 -9.04 6.59
C ARG A 58 11.63 -7.86 6.83
N ILE A 59 10.34 -8.11 6.65
CA ILE A 59 9.26 -7.21 7.06
C ILE A 59 8.61 -7.81 8.31
N PRO A 60 8.57 -7.09 9.45
CA PRO A 60 7.90 -7.57 10.64
C PRO A 60 6.42 -7.92 10.37
N GLY A 61 5.96 -9.06 10.90
CA GLY A 61 4.56 -9.49 10.76
C GLY A 61 4.24 -10.25 9.46
N THR A 62 5.22 -10.59 8.62
CA THR A 62 5.00 -11.38 7.40
C THR A 62 5.26 -12.88 7.60
N ALA A 63 4.77 -13.69 6.65
CA ALA A 63 4.90 -15.15 6.68
C ALA A 63 6.29 -15.69 6.29
N MET A 64 7.32 -14.84 6.32
CA MET A 64 8.69 -15.24 5.99
C MET A 64 9.29 -16.13 7.10
N PRO A 65 10.13 -17.12 6.73
CA PRO A 65 10.80 -17.95 7.72
C PRO A 65 11.63 -17.12 8.71
N PRO A 66 11.69 -17.49 10.00
CA PRO A 66 12.35 -16.70 11.03
C PRO A 66 13.87 -16.54 10.80
N GLU A 67 14.49 -17.46 10.09
CA GLU A 67 15.91 -17.47 9.72
C GLU A 67 16.26 -16.52 8.57
N TRP A 68 15.29 -16.14 7.75
CA TRP A 68 15.54 -15.32 6.57
C TRP A 68 15.70 -13.84 6.96
N ALA A 69 16.82 -13.23 6.56
CA ALA A 69 17.20 -11.85 6.94
C ALA A 69 17.09 -11.60 8.46
N ALA A 70 17.48 -12.60 9.27
CA ALA A 70 17.43 -12.57 10.73
C ALA A 70 18.36 -11.50 11.34
N SER A 71 19.42 -11.12 10.64
CA SER A 71 20.36 -10.07 11.05
C SER A 71 19.74 -8.68 11.05
N GLY A 72 18.59 -8.50 10.39
CA GLY A 72 17.99 -7.19 10.13
C GLY A 72 18.65 -6.43 8.97
N ALA A 73 19.61 -7.03 8.27
CA ALA A 73 20.20 -6.44 7.07
C ALA A 73 19.15 -6.23 5.96
N LYS A 74 19.48 -5.32 5.05
CA LYS A 74 18.68 -4.99 3.87
C LYS A 74 19.56 -5.00 2.63
N LEU A 75 19.02 -5.54 1.54
CA LEU A 75 19.59 -5.42 0.20
C LEU A 75 18.85 -4.28 -0.51
N GLY A 76 19.54 -3.14 -0.63
CA GLY A 76 19.07 -1.98 -1.37
C GLY A 76 19.47 -2.06 -2.83
N LEU A 77 18.53 -1.80 -3.74
CA LEU A 77 18.74 -1.72 -5.19
C LEU A 77 17.99 -0.52 -5.74
N THR A 78 18.55 0.15 -6.75
CA THR A 78 17.85 1.16 -7.54
C THR A 78 17.49 0.57 -8.88
N LEU A 79 16.20 0.57 -9.21
CA LEU A 79 15.66 0.02 -10.45
C LEU A 79 14.90 1.12 -11.19
N GLU A 80 15.35 1.44 -12.39
CA GLU A 80 14.62 2.30 -13.31
C GLU A 80 13.79 1.42 -14.24
N LEU A 81 12.53 1.80 -14.46
CA LEU A 81 11.65 1.05 -15.34
C LEU A 81 10.70 1.95 -16.13
N GLU A 82 10.22 1.40 -17.24
CA GLU A 82 9.20 1.97 -18.10
C GLU A 82 7.94 1.09 -18.12
N PHE A 83 6.78 1.72 -17.97
CA PHE A 83 5.47 1.11 -18.19
C PHE A 83 5.07 1.26 -19.67
N SER A 84 5.47 0.33 -20.54
CA SER A 84 5.26 0.46 -21.99
C SER A 84 3.79 0.30 -22.42
N ASN A 85 3.46 0.83 -23.61
CA ASN A 85 2.19 0.56 -24.31
C ASN A 85 2.16 -0.78 -25.07
N GLU A 86 3.26 -1.53 -25.07
CA GLU A 86 3.35 -2.82 -25.74
C GLU A 86 2.53 -3.91 -25.02
N PRO A 87 1.72 -4.71 -25.73
CA PRO A 87 1.03 -5.84 -25.13
C PRO A 87 2.02 -6.87 -24.57
N ALA A 88 1.76 -7.36 -23.36
CA ALA A 88 2.59 -8.40 -22.76
C ALA A 88 2.55 -9.71 -23.57
N ASP A 89 3.62 -10.49 -23.50
CA ASP A 89 3.71 -11.81 -24.12
C ASP A 89 2.64 -12.79 -23.61
N TYR A 90 2.38 -13.84 -24.38
CA TYR A 90 1.39 -14.86 -24.04
C TYR A 90 1.66 -15.53 -22.69
N GLU A 91 2.92 -15.81 -22.35
CA GLU A 91 3.28 -16.42 -21.06
C GLU A 91 3.10 -15.44 -19.90
N MET A 92 3.43 -14.16 -20.09
CA MET A 92 3.22 -13.12 -19.08
C MET A 92 1.73 -12.92 -18.79
N ASN A 93 0.90 -13.04 -19.83
CA ASN A 93 -0.56 -12.99 -19.72
C ASN A 93 -1.18 -14.14 -18.93
N LYS A 94 -0.45 -15.17 -18.49
CA LYS A 94 -1.02 -16.20 -17.62
C LYS A 94 -0.99 -15.82 -16.14
N GLU A 95 -0.39 -14.69 -15.78
CA GLU A 95 -0.19 -14.33 -14.38
C GLU A 95 -1.48 -13.92 -13.68
N ARG A 96 -1.96 -14.78 -12.76
CA ARG A 96 -3.23 -14.62 -12.05
C ARG A 96 -3.24 -13.41 -11.13
N LEU A 97 -2.10 -13.06 -10.53
CA LEU A 97 -2.02 -11.92 -9.61
C LEU A 97 -2.39 -10.61 -10.32
N LEU A 98 -1.98 -10.45 -11.58
CA LEU A 98 -2.18 -9.23 -12.35
C LEU A 98 -3.58 -9.14 -12.97
N LYS A 99 -4.19 -10.28 -13.32
CA LYS A 99 -5.48 -10.32 -14.02
C LYS A 99 -6.70 -10.12 -13.13
N GLY A 100 -6.57 -10.28 -11.81
CA GLY A 100 -7.72 -10.21 -10.91
C GLY A 100 -8.75 -11.30 -11.18
N ASP A 101 -10.00 -11.08 -10.76
CA ASP A 101 -11.10 -12.02 -11.02
C ASP A 101 -11.54 -11.97 -12.49
N ALA A 102 -12.00 -13.10 -13.04
CA ALA A 102 -12.14 -13.36 -14.49
C ALA A 102 -13.09 -12.40 -15.25
N LEU A 103 -13.78 -11.51 -14.54
CA LEU A 103 -14.79 -10.59 -15.05
C LEU A 103 -14.26 -9.17 -15.33
N MET A 104 -12.99 -8.89 -15.06
CA MET A 104 -12.40 -7.56 -15.23
C MET A 104 -11.28 -7.62 -16.28
N GLY A 105 -11.52 -6.98 -17.44
CA GLY A 105 -10.68 -7.05 -18.64
C GLY A 105 -9.17 -7.03 -18.36
N SER A 106 -8.49 -8.10 -18.79
CA SER A 106 -7.16 -8.44 -18.31
C SER A 106 -6.09 -8.29 -19.39
N LYS A 107 -6.05 -7.16 -20.10
CA LYS A 107 -4.94 -6.88 -21.01
C LYS A 107 -3.76 -6.43 -20.17
N LEU A 108 -2.69 -7.21 -20.16
CA LEU A 108 -1.44 -6.83 -19.55
C LEU A 108 -0.55 -6.14 -20.58
N TYR A 109 0.30 -5.27 -20.08
CA TYR A 109 1.27 -4.52 -20.87
C TYR A 109 2.66 -4.79 -20.32
N THR A 110 3.68 -4.58 -21.14
CA THR A 110 5.06 -4.92 -20.80
C THR A 110 5.69 -3.85 -19.90
N THR A 111 6.50 -4.25 -18.91
CA THR A 111 7.40 -3.36 -18.19
C THR A 111 8.84 -3.63 -18.58
N TYR A 112 9.61 -2.59 -18.93
CA TYR A 112 11.01 -2.70 -19.31
C TYR A 112 11.93 -2.13 -18.21
N PRO A 113 13.00 -2.84 -17.81
CA PRO A 113 14.07 -2.22 -17.01
C PRO A 113 14.86 -1.26 -17.90
N LEU A 114 15.12 -0.05 -17.40
CA LEU A 114 15.91 0.98 -18.10
C LEU A 114 17.38 0.99 -17.64
N ASN A 115 17.66 0.37 -16.49
CA ASN A 115 19.03 0.22 -15.97
C ASN A 115 19.31 -1.23 -15.51
N GLU A 116 20.57 -1.50 -15.21
CA GLU A 116 21.00 -2.73 -14.53
C GLU A 116 21.28 -2.40 -13.04
N PRO A 117 20.38 -2.75 -12.10
CA PRO A 117 20.54 -2.42 -10.70
C PRO A 117 21.85 -2.97 -10.14
N THR A 118 22.53 -2.21 -9.28
CA THR A 118 23.78 -2.63 -8.64
C THR A 118 23.73 -2.51 -7.13
N PHE A 119 24.54 -3.31 -6.45
CA PHE A 119 24.76 -3.20 -5.01
C PHE A 119 26.22 -3.48 -4.64
N VAL A 120 26.65 -2.98 -3.48
CA VAL A 120 28.01 -3.20 -2.96
C VAL A 120 28.00 -4.37 -1.98
N SER A 121 28.82 -5.38 -2.25
CA SER A 121 29.08 -6.54 -1.40
C SER A 121 30.55 -6.59 -0.95
N ASN A 122 30.93 -7.67 -0.26
CA ASN A 122 32.34 -7.94 0.06
C ASN A 122 33.20 -8.29 -1.17
N LYS A 123 32.58 -8.61 -2.31
CA LYS A 123 33.25 -8.89 -3.59
C LYS A 123 33.40 -7.65 -4.46
N GLY A 124 32.89 -6.49 -4.02
CA GLY A 124 32.83 -5.25 -4.79
C GLY A 124 31.41 -4.92 -5.24
N THR A 125 31.29 -4.18 -6.34
CA THR A 125 29.99 -3.88 -6.94
C THR A 125 29.50 -5.07 -7.74
N GLU A 126 28.32 -5.57 -7.39
CA GLU A 126 27.63 -6.66 -8.09
C GLU A 126 26.43 -6.09 -8.87
N ILE A 127 26.19 -6.63 -10.05
CA ILE A 127 25.09 -6.25 -10.95
C ILE A 127 23.98 -7.29 -10.82
N VAL A 128 22.73 -6.84 -10.70
CA VAL A 128 21.54 -7.70 -10.67
C VAL A 128 20.90 -7.67 -12.04
N LYS A 129 20.88 -8.81 -12.71
CA LYS A 129 20.19 -8.96 -13.99
C LYS A 129 18.68 -8.91 -13.77
N VAL A 130 18.01 -7.99 -14.47
CA VAL A 130 16.54 -7.84 -14.47
C VAL A 130 16.05 -7.98 -15.90
N LEU A 131 15.04 -8.83 -16.09
CA LEU A 131 14.38 -9.03 -17.38
C LEU A 131 13.05 -8.29 -17.43
N PRO A 132 12.54 -7.97 -18.63
CA PRO A 132 11.21 -7.42 -18.81
C PRO A 132 10.13 -8.27 -18.15
N GLY A 133 9.05 -7.61 -17.75
CA GLY A 133 7.91 -8.26 -17.14
C GLY A 133 6.61 -7.64 -17.63
N ALA A 134 5.57 -7.71 -16.80
CA ALA A 134 4.28 -7.16 -17.18
C ALA A 134 3.63 -6.40 -16.03
N TYR A 135 2.73 -5.50 -16.37
CA TYR A 135 1.90 -4.76 -15.43
C TYR A 135 0.42 -4.82 -15.79
N GLY A 136 -0.41 -4.57 -14.78
CA GLY A 136 -1.85 -4.44 -14.89
C GLY A 136 -2.44 -3.67 -13.71
N CYS A 137 -3.66 -3.19 -13.91
CA CYS A 137 -4.41 -2.44 -12.90
C CYS A 137 -5.79 -3.05 -12.67
N GLN A 138 -6.20 -3.11 -11.41
CA GLN A 138 -7.52 -3.56 -11.00
C GLN A 138 -8.18 -2.47 -10.14
N ILE A 139 -9.39 -2.04 -10.51
CA ILE A 139 -10.14 -1.09 -9.68
C ILE A 139 -10.45 -1.75 -8.32
N GLN A 140 -10.06 -1.07 -7.23
CA GLN A 140 -10.36 -1.48 -5.86
C GLN A 140 -11.58 -0.74 -5.33
N GLN A 141 -11.65 0.56 -5.59
CA GLN A 141 -12.74 1.40 -5.12
C GLN A 141 -13.16 2.40 -6.20
N VAL A 142 -14.40 2.27 -6.66
CA VAL A 142 -14.95 3.10 -7.75
C VAL A 142 -15.08 4.57 -7.32
N GLN A 143 -15.50 4.83 -6.08
CA GLN A 143 -15.78 6.19 -5.59
C GLN A 143 -14.52 7.05 -5.43
N SER A 144 -13.40 6.43 -5.05
CA SER A 144 -12.10 7.09 -4.93
C SER A 144 -11.25 6.98 -6.18
N GLN A 145 -11.72 6.26 -7.20
CA GLN A 145 -10.94 5.88 -8.37
C GLN A 145 -9.59 5.28 -7.98
N GLN A 146 -9.58 4.45 -6.93
CA GLN A 146 -8.40 3.73 -6.45
C GLN A 146 -8.25 2.42 -7.22
N TYR A 147 -7.03 2.16 -7.67
CA TYR A 147 -6.65 0.97 -8.38
C TYR A 147 -5.49 0.28 -7.66
N ALA A 148 -5.50 -1.05 -7.65
CA ALA A 148 -4.34 -1.86 -7.36
C ALA A 148 -3.47 -1.91 -8.62
N LEU A 149 -2.29 -1.30 -8.57
CA LEU A 149 -1.24 -1.44 -9.57
C LEU A 149 -0.39 -2.65 -9.20
N ARG A 150 -0.29 -3.61 -10.12
CA ARG A 150 0.50 -4.82 -9.94
C ARG A 150 1.39 -5.00 -11.14
N PHE A 151 2.65 -5.30 -10.89
CA PHE A 151 3.57 -5.68 -11.95
C PHE A 151 4.55 -6.73 -11.44
N PHE A 152 5.29 -7.36 -12.33
CA PHE A 152 6.35 -8.27 -11.96
C PHE A 152 7.56 -8.04 -12.85
N MET A 153 8.72 -8.48 -12.39
CA MET A 153 9.94 -8.59 -13.19
C MET A 153 10.63 -9.91 -12.87
N ASP A 154 11.40 -10.42 -13.82
CA ASP A 154 12.12 -11.68 -13.66
C ASP A 154 13.60 -11.37 -13.31
N CYS A 155 14.07 -11.90 -12.18
CA CYS A 155 15.45 -11.75 -11.70
C CYS A 155 16.15 -13.12 -11.77
N PRO A 156 16.61 -13.56 -12.97
CA PRO A 156 17.02 -14.95 -13.19
C PRO A 156 18.23 -15.39 -12.34
N ASP A 157 19.09 -14.46 -11.96
CA ASP A 157 20.33 -14.76 -11.22
C ASP A 157 20.18 -14.50 -9.71
N GLY A 158 19.11 -13.82 -9.29
CA GLY A 158 18.93 -13.36 -7.91
C GLY A 158 20.04 -12.42 -7.45
N ALA A 159 20.14 -12.22 -6.13
CA ALA A 159 21.26 -11.52 -5.49
C ALA A 159 21.35 -11.92 -4.01
N THR A 160 22.55 -11.87 -3.42
CA THR A 160 22.73 -12.18 -2.00
C THR A 160 23.65 -11.17 -1.34
N ARG A 161 23.23 -10.63 -0.20
CA ARG A 161 24.05 -9.76 0.64
C ARG A 161 23.83 -10.13 2.10
N ASN A 162 24.90 -10.59 2.77
CA ASN A 162 24.83 -11.15 4.11
C ASN A 162 23.87 -12.35 4.18
N ASP A 163 22.83 -12.28 5.00
CA ASP A 163 21.74 -13.27 5.15
C ASP A 163 20.44 -12.85 4.43
N VAL A 164 20.52 -11.83 3.57
CA VAL A 164 19.42 -11.37 2.73
C VAL A 164 19.63 -11.88 1.31
N GLU A 165 18.60 -12.51 0.77
CA GLU A 165 18.60 -13.06 -0.58
C GLU A 165 17.42 -12.48 -1.39
N LEU A 166 17.72 -11.85 -2.52
CA LEU A 166 16.78 -11.68 -3.61
C LEU A 166 16.77 -13.00 -4.39
N PRO A 167 15.67 -13.77 -4.37
CA PRO A 167 15.65 -15.07 -5.01
C PRO A 167 15.76 -14.98 -6.53
N ALA A 168 16.36 -16.00 -7.13
CA ALA A 168 16.56 -16.17 -8.57
C ALA A 168 15.25 -16.55 -9.29
N GLU A 169 14.26 -15.68 -9.24
CA GLU A 169 12.91 -15.94 -9.75
C GLU A 169 12.15 -14.65 -10.08
N ARG A 170 10.85 -14.80 -10.37
CA ARG A 170 9.92 -13.69 -10.55
C ARG A 170 9.61 -12.97 -9.23
N ILE A 171 9.81 -11.66 -9.23
CA ILE A 171 9.40 -10.77 -8.14
C ILE A 171 8.18 -9.95 -8.55
N TYR A 172 7.24 -9.78 -7.62
CA TYR A 172 5.99 -9.06 -7.81
C TYR A 172 5.99 -7.78 -7.01
N PHE A 173 5.50 -6.71 -7.63
CA PHE A 173 5.35 -5.39 -7.05
C PHE A 173 3.87 -5.08 -6.89
N LEU A 174 3.48 -4.71 -5.68
CA LEU A 174 2.10 -4.40 -5.32
C LEU A 174 2.04 -2.98 -4.77
N SER A 175 1.27 -2.12 -5.43
CA SER A 175 1.05 -0.74 -5.01
C SER A 175 -0.39 -0.31 -5.32
N SER A 176 -0.74 0.90 -4.88
CA SER A 176 -2.01 1.54 -5.20
C SER A 176 -1.74 2.80 -6.00
N CYS A 177 -2.64 3.10 -6.93
CA CYS A 177 -2.64 4.37 -7.64
C CYS A 177 -4.07 4.90 -7.78
N TRP A 178 -4.18 6.20 -7.98
CA TRP A 178 -5.44 6.91 -8.08
C TRP A 178 -5.48 7.71 -9.36
N ASN A 179 -6.59 7.59 -10.09
CA ASN A 179 -6.88 8.50 -11.18
C ASN A 179 -7.44 9.81 -10.61
N VAL A 180 -6.69 10.90 -10.76
CA VAL A 180 -7.04 12.23 -10.23
C VAL A 180 -7.51 13.14 -11.36
N GLU A 181 -8.45 12.64 -12.16
CA GLU A 181 -9.04 13.47 -13.22
C GLU A 181 -9.96 14.55 -12.65
N ASP A 182 -10.72 14.22 -11.58
CA ASP A 182 -11.61 15.16 -10.90
C ASP A 182 -11.05 15.58 -9.54
N GLU A 183 -10.35 16.71 -9.51
CA GLU A 183 -9.82 17.32 -8.28
C GLU A 183 -10.91 17.64 -7.24
N ARG A 184 -12.17 17.77 -7.66
CA ARG A 184 -13.30 18.00 -6.74
C ARG A 184 -13.54 16.81 -5.83
N VAL A 185 -13.25 15.59 -6.29
CA VAL A 185 -13.38 14.37 -5.48
C VAL A 185 -12.42 14.42 -4.30
N LEU A 186 -11.16 14.77 -4.55
CA LEU A 186 -10.16 14.93 -3.50
C LEU A 186 -10.48 16.09 -2.57
N THR A 187 -10.90 17.23 -3.12
CA THR A 187 -11.28 18.40 -2.31
C THR A 187 -12.42 18.06 -1.34
N ARG A 188 -13.41 17.27 -1.78
CA ARG A 188 -14.49 16.77 -0.93
C ARG A 188 -13.97 15.81 0.14
N ALA A 189 -13.04 14.92 -0.21
CA ALA A 189 -12.47 13.97 0.74
C ALA A 189 -11.63 14.70 1.81
N VAL A 190 -10.79 15.66 1.43
CA VAL A 190 -10.04 16.52 2.37
C VAL A 190 -10.99 17.27 3.31
N LYS A 191 -12.09 17.83 2.76
CA LYS A 191 -13.09 18.51 3.59
C LYS A 191 -13.72 17.56 4.62
N ARG A 192 -14.11 16.36 4.20
CA ARG A 192 -14.67 15.33 5.10
C ARG A 192 -13.68 14.90 6.16
N GLN A 193 -12.41 14.73 5.81
CA GLN A 193 -11.33 14.40 6.75
C GLN A 193 -11.27 15.45 7.86
N LYS A 194 -11.21 16.73 7.48
CA LYS A 194 -11.17 17.84 8.42
C LYS A 194 -12.41 17.89 9.32
N GLU A 195 -13.60 17.71 8.76
CA GLU A 195 -14.87 17.67 9.54
C GLU A 195 -14.88 16.53 10.57
N MET A 196 -14.34 15.36 10.21
CA MET A 196 -14.21 14.21 11.12
C MET A 196 -13.17 14.45 12.21
N GLU A 197 -12.01 15.02 11.87
CA GLU A 197 -10.97 15.38 12.83
C GLU A 197 -11.46 16.41 13.85
N GLU A 198 -12.12 17.48 13.39
CA GLU A 198 -12.74 18.49 14.24
C GLU A 198 -13.78 17.87 15.18
N SER A 199 -14.62 16.96 14.66
CA SER A 199 -15.62 16.24 15.47
C SER A 199 -14.97 15.34 16.53
N ILE A 200 -13.89 14.62 16.18
CA ILE A 200 -13.13 13.79 17.13
C ILE A 200 -12.51 14.66 18.23
N GLN A 201 -11.96 15.82 17.87
CA GLN A 201 -11.37 16.76 18.81
C GLN A 201 -12.43 17.34 19.76
N GLN A 202 -13.59 17.76 19.25
CA GLN A 202 -14.70 18.26 20.06
C GLN A 202 -15.20 17.20 21.06
N ILE A 203 -15.39 15.95 20.60
CA ILE A 203 -15.81 14.85 21.50
C ILE A 203 -14.75 14.57 22.56
N THR A 204 -13.46 14.66 22.20
CA THR A 204 -12.37 14.48 23.17
C THR A 204 -12.40 15.58 24.23
N GLN A 205 -12.60 16.84 23.84
CA GLN A 205 -12.76 17.94 24.78
C GLN A 205 -13.99 17.75 25.70
N GLN A 206 -15.13 17.31 25.16
CA GLN A 206 -16.33 17.04 25.95
C GLN A 206 -16.12 15.93 26.98
N LEU A 207 -15.38 14.86 26.63
CA LEU A 207 -15.03 13.79 27.55
C LEU A 207 -14.14 14.30 28.70
N ASP A 208 -13.14 15.13 28.39
CA ASP A 208 -12.25 15.73 29.38
C ASP A 208 -13.02 16.67 30.34
N ASP A 209 -14.00 17.42 29.83
CA ASP A 209 -14.83 18.31 30.64
C ASP A 209 -15.78 17.52 31.55
N ILE A 210 -16.40 16.44 31.04
CA ILE A 210 -17.20 15.51 31.86
C ILE A 210 -16.35 14.91 32.99
N GLU A 211 -15.11 14.52 32.73
CA GLU A 211 -14.19 13.96 33.72
C GLU A 211 -13.84 14.97 34.82
N LYS A 212 -13.51 16.21 34.45
CA LYS A 212 -13.23 17.29 35.41
C LYS A 212 -14.44 17.58 36.30
N GLU A 213 -15.63 17.63 35.71
CA GLU A 213 -16.85 17.91 36.45
C GLU A 213 -17.21 16.78 37.43
N GLN A 214 -16.80 15.53 37.22
CA GLN A 214 -17.13 14.39 38.09
C GLN A 214 -16.49 14.45 39.49
N GLN A 215 -15.52 15.34 39.72
CA GLN A 215 -14.77 15.43 40.98
C GLN A 215 -15.56 16.03 42.17
N GLY A 216 -16.83 16.45 41.99
CA GLY A 216 -17.62 17.08 43.07
C GLY A 216 -19.13 16.80 43.10
N VAL A 217 -19.63 15.78 42.38
CA VAL A 217 -21.08 15.65 42.07
C VAL A 217 -21.79 14.47 42.75
N ASN A 218 -23.09 14.60 43.02
CA ASN A 218 -23.95 13.56 43.62
C ASN A 218 -24.03 12.27 42.76
N LEU A 219 -24.23 11.11 43.40
CA LEU A 219 -24.25 9.76 42.78
C LEU A 219 -25.20 9.63 41.56
N PHE A 220 -26.39 10.23 41.61
CA PHE A 220 -27.33 10.21 40.48
C PHE A 220 -26.83 10.98 39.25
N GLN A 221 -26.19 12.13 39.47
CA GLN A 221 -25.59 12.93 38.39
C GLN A 221 -24.35 12.22 37.80
N LYS A 222 -23.59 11.48 38.61
CA LYS A 222 -22.51 10.62 38.12
C LYS A 222 -23.01 9.54 37.15
N ALA A 223 -24.15 8.89 37.45
CA ALA A 223 -24.71 7.86 36.58
C ALA A 223 -25.21 8.40 35.22
N LEU A 224 -25.81 9.60 35.21
CA LEU A 224 -26.22 10.26 33.95
C LEU A 224 -25.00 10.66 33.10
N LYS A 225 -23.99 11.30 33.71
CA LYS A 225 -22.74 11.67 33.02
C LYS A 225 -21.95 10.46 32.53
N PHE A 226 -22.03 9.33 33.24
CA PHE A 226 -21.44 8.08 32.77
C PHE A 226 -22.07 7.60 31.47
N ARG A 227 -23.42 7.59 31.36
CA ARG A 227 -24.10 7.21 30.11
C ARG A 227 -23.72 8.11 28.95
N GLU A 228 -23.73 9.43 29.18
CA GLU A 228 -23.28 10.42 28.18
C GLU A 228 -21.83 10.17 27.75
N SER A 229 -20.93 9.88 28.69
CA SER A 229 -19.53 9.57 28.36
C SER A 229 -19.39 8.31 27.51
N VAL A 230 -20.20 7.27 27.76
CA VAL A 230 -20.19 6.03 26.97
C VAL A 230 -20.65 6.31 25.54
N ASP A 231 -21.74 7.07 25.35
CA ASP A 231 -22.25 7.45 24.03
C ASP A 231 -21.21 8.27 23.24
N LEU A 232 -20.51 9.20 23.90
CA LEU A 232 -19.44 10.00 23.30
C LEU A 232 -18.23 9.13 22.91
N VAL A 233 -17.82 8.18 23.75
CA VAL A 233 -16.73 7.25 23.44
C VAL A 233 -17.07 6.39 22.22
N GLU A 234 -18.30 5.88 22.14
CA GLU A 234 -18.76 5.09 20.99
C GLU A 234 -18.75 5.93 19.71
N LYS A 235 -19.28 7.15 19.76
CA LYS A 235 -19.28 8.09 18.62
C LYS A 235 -17.87 8.43 18.15
N ARG A 236 -16.94 8.69 19.08
CA ARG A 236 -15.52 8.91 18.77
C ARG A 236 -14.90 7.69 18.09
N GLY A 237 -15.21 6.49 18.57
CA GLY A 237 -14.77 5.23 17.98
C GLY A 237 -15.24 5.09 16.52
N LYS A 238 -16.53 5.33 16.26
CA LYS A 238 -17.10 5.29 14.90
C LYS A 238 -16.44 6.31 13.97
N LEU A 239 -16.24 7.55 14.42
CA LEU A 239 -15.59 8.58 13.62
C LEU A 239 -14.13 8.24 13.30
N LYS A 240 -13.39 7.64 14.25
CA LYS A 240 -12.02 7.18 13.99
C LYS A 240 -11.97 6.07 12.94
N LEU A 241 -12.91 5.13 12.98
CA LEU A 241 -13.01 4.09 11.95
C LEU A 241 -13.33 4.70 10.57
N GLN A 242 -14.29 5.62 10.49
CA GLN A 242 -14.63 6.32 9.24
C GLN A 242 -13.47 7.16 8.70
N LEU A 243 -12.72 7.83 9.57
CA LEU A 243 -11.52 8.57 9.20
C LEU A 243 -10.47 7.62 8.62
N GLN A 244 -10.23 6.48 9.28
CA GLN A 244 -9.29 5.47 8.80
C GLN A 244 -9.72 4.89 7.44
N GLU A 245 -11.01 4.60 7.25
CA GLU A 245 -11.54 4.14 5.95
C GLU A 245 -11.35 5.21 4.85
N LEU A 246 -11.56 6.48 5.19
CA LEU A 246 -11.38 7.60 4.26
C LEU A 246 -9.90 7.76 3.86
N GLU A 247 -8.98 7.66 4.81
CA GLU A 247 -7.52 7.73 4.58
C GLU A 247 -7.00 6.53 3.77
N GLN A 248 -7.65 5.36 3.89
CA GLN A 248 -7.34 4.18 3.07
C GLN A 248 -7.86 4.30 1.64
N ALA A 249 -9.02 4.92 1.48
CA ALA A 249 -9.69 5.09 0.20
C ALA A 249 -9.04 6.18 -0.66
N TYR A 250 -8.64 7.29 -0.04
CA TYR A 250 -8.20 8.49 -0.73
C TYR A 250 -6.73 8.84 -0.43
N PRO A 251 -6.00 9.40 -1.41
CA PRO A 251 -4.61 9.82 -1.25
C PRO A 251 -4.50 11.17 -0.52
N LEU A 252 -4.92 11.22 0.75
CA LEU A 252 -5.04 12.48 1.51
C LEU A 252 -3.74 12.89 2.21
N GLN A 253 -2.90 11.93 2.59
CA GLN A 253 -1.67 12.20 3.32
C GLN A 253 -0.52 12.47 2.35
N SER A 254 -0.06 13.73 2.29
CA SER A 254 0.99 14.19 1.38
C SER A 254 2.32 13.42 1.47
N GLY A 255 2.63 12.83 2.63
CA GLY A 255 3.84 12.02 2.82
C GLY A 255 3.73 10.58 2.29
N SER A 256 2.51 10.07 2.06
CA SER A 256 2.23 8.69 1.69
C SER A 256 2.02 8.47 0.18
N VAL A 257 1.93 9.57 -0.57
CA VAL A 257 1.66 9.56 -2.01
C VAL A 257 2.66 10.45 -2.76
N ILE A 258 2.85 10.13 -4.02
CA ILE A 258 3.65 10.91 -4.96
C ILE A 258 2.82 11.20 -6.20
N ARG A 259 2.91 12.43 -6.72
CA ARG A 259 2.29 12.80 -7.99
C ARG A 259 3.19 12.29 -9.12
N GLY A 260 2.65 11.44 -9.97
CA GLY A 260 3.31 11.02 -11.20
C GLY A 260 2.73 11.71 -12.43
N PRO A 261 3.21 11.33 -13.62
CA PRO A 261 2.73 11.85 -14.89
C PRO A 261 1.24 11.59 -15.11
N ASN A 262 0.69 12.25 -16.14
CA ASN A 262 -0.67 11.99 -16.64
C ASN A 262 -1.75 12.10 -15.56
N ASN A 263 -1.62 13.01 -14.58
CA ASN A 263 -2.58 13.21 -13.48
C ASN A 263 -2.87 11.93 -12.65
N ILE A 264 -1.87 11.06 -12.48
CA ILE A 264 -1.94 9.87 -11.63
C ILE A 264 -1.23 10.17 -10.31
N MET A 265 -1.84 9.78 -9.20
CA MET A 265 -1.13 9.69 -7.92
C MET A 265 -0.80 8.25 -7.60
N PHE A 266 0.42 8.01 -7.12
CA PHE A 266 0.90 6.71 -6.71
C PHE A 266 1.09 6.67 -5.20
N ALA A 267 0.86 5.51 -4.59
CA ALA A 267 1.31 5.27 -3.24
C ALA A 267 2.84 5.32 -3.25
N LYS A 268 3.43 6.17 -2.39
CA LYS A 268 4.87 6.41 -2.37
C LYS A 268 5.65 5.12 -2.09
N GLU A 269 5.09 4.24 -1.27
CA GLU A 269 5.64 2.93 -0.94
C GLU A 269 4.73 1.81 -1.44
N GLY A 270 5.33 0.71 -1.91
CA GLY A 270 4.67 -0.53 -2.25
C GLY A 270 5.42 -1.74 -1.68
N VAL A 271 4.88 -2.93 -1.93
CA VAL A 271 5.44 -4.19 -1.42
C VAL A 271 6.00 -5.05 -2.54
N ILE A 272 7.12 -5.68 -2.25
CA ILE A 272 7.77 -6.67 -3.10
C ILE A 272 7.46 -8.06 -2.54
N ALA A 273 6.97 -8.94 -3.40
CA ALA A 273 6.57 -10.29 -3.02
C ALA A 273 7.10 -11.34 -4.00
N VAL A 274 7.14 -12.58 -3.55
CA VAL A 274 7.48 -13.76 -4.36
C VAL A 274 6.39 -14.82 -4.24
N LYS A 275 6.18 -15.55 -5.32
CA LYS A 275 5.14 -16.58 -5.39
C LYS A 275 5.67 -17.91 -4.84
N ARG A 276 4.91 -18.53 -3.96
CA ARG A 276 5.20 -19.81 -3.32
C ARG A 276 4.02 -20.74 -3.49
N LEU A 277 4.28 -22.01 -3.76
CA LEU A 277 3.25 -23.04 -3.79
C LEU A 277 3.18 -23.70 -2.42
N ARG A 278 1.99 -23.71 -1.79
CA ARG A 278 1.71 -24.42 -0.54
C ARG A 278 0.50 -25.35 -0.68
N GLY A 279 0.37 -26.30 0.24
CA GLY A 279 -0.71 -27.29 0.27
C GLY A 279 -0.30 -28.66 -0.27
N ALA A 280 -1.14 -29.69 -0.03
CA ALA A 280 -0.92 -31.01 -0.59
C ALA A 280 -0.87 -30.92 -2.12
N MET A 281 0.22 -31.38 -2.72
CA MET A 281 0.53 -31.27 -4.16
C MET A 281 0.71 -29.84 -4.70
N GLY A 282 0.95 -28.82 -3.86
CA GLY A 282 1.29 -27.46 -4.32
C GLY A 282 0.16 -26.70 -5.02
N THR A 283 -1.10 -27.05 -4.72
CA THR A 283 -2.28 -26.51 -5.41
C THR A 283 -2.65 -25.08 -5.04
N ARG A 284 -2.09 -24.52 -3.95
CA ARG A 284 -2.42 -23.16 -3.49
C ARG A 284 -1.24 -22.21 -3.64
N GLU A 285 -1.44 -21.18 -4.45
CA GLU A 285 -0.50 -20.06 -4.57
C GLU A 285 -0.56 -19.19 -3.31
N GLN A 286 0.61 -18.80 -2.80
CA GLN A 286 0.79 -17.84 -1.71
C GLN A 286 1.84 -16.82 -2.12
N TYR A 287 1.65 -15.57 -1.74
CA TYR A 287 2.61 -14.49 -2.01
C TYR A 287 3.30 -14.12 -0.70
N HIS A 288 4.61 -14.28 -0.66
CA HIS A 288 5.43 -13.98 0.50
C HIS A 288 6.10 -12.63 0.30
N TRP A 289 5.94 -11.71 1.25
CA TRP A 289 6.55 -10.39 1.16
C TRP A 289 8.03 -10.45 1.53
N ILE A 290 8.88 -10.00 0.62
CA ILE A 290 10.34 -10.03 0.75
C ILE A 290 10.95 -8.64 0.82
N GLY A 291 10.16 -7.58 0.70
CA GLY A 291 10.68 -6.22 0.74
C GLY A 291 9.64 -5.17 0.44
N THR A 292 10.07 -3.92 0.45
CA THR A 292 9.27 -2.78 0.01
C THR A 292 10.00 -2.05 -1.10
N PHE A 293 9.26 -1.24 -1.85
CA PHE A 293 9.84 -0.32 -2.81
C PHE A 293 9.25 1.06 -2.63
N THR A 294 10.02 2.09 -2.97
CA THR A 294 9.53 3.47 -2.99
C THR A 294 9.76 4.10 -4.36
N TYR A 295 8.78 4.85 -4.84
CA TYR A 295 8.98 5.73 -6.00
C TYR A 295 9.85 6.90 -5.58
N ASN A 296 11.01 7.05 -6.22
CA ASN A 296 11.93 8.15 -5.97
C ASN A 296 11.60 9.32 -6.90
N GLU A 297 11.60 9.08 -8.20
CA GLU A 297 11.42 10.08 -9.23
C GLU A 297 10.65 9.51 -10.43
N PHE A 298 9.92 10.37 -11.13
CA PHE A 298 9.36 10.11 -12.45
C PHE A 298 10.10 11.01 -13.44
N PHE A 299 10.52 10.44 -14.56
CA PHE A 299 11.31 11.14 -15.56
C PHE A 299 10.78 10.82 -16.96
N GLU A 300 11.29 11.57 -17.94
CA GLU A 300 11.04 11.36 -19.37
C GLU A 300 12.41 11.35 -20.04
N ASP A 301 12.73 10.28 -20.79
CA ASP A 301 13.91 10.26 -21.64
C ASP A 301 13.77 11.34 -22.73
N GLU A 302 14.71 12.29 -22.79
CA GLU A 302 14.80 13.34 -23.83
C GLU A 302 15.14 12.78 -25.23
#